data_AF-A0A2E4C9H2-F1
#
_entry.id   AF-A0A2E4C9H2-F1
#
_cell.length_a   1.000
_cell.length_b   1.000
_cell.length_c   1.000
_cell.angle_alpha   90.00
_cell.angle_beta   90.00
_cell.angle_gamma   90.00
#
_symmetry.space_group_name_H-M   'P 1'
#
loop_
_entity.id
_entity.type
_entity.pdbx_description
1 polymer ?
#
loop_
_entity_poly.entity_id
_entity_poly.type
_entity_poly.pdbx_seq_one_letter_code
_entity_poly.pdbx_strand_id
1 'polypeptide(L)'
;MNVSNLSDVAQIMEAVLFSLTVMYIAKEARQALNLTKAQYGHSLTQRMYDRYLSSAQNTDFAMFMAKNWDGDDMADHEHWRVTLWMNTLLVDIFDTWDMYDKGLIEKSHLDMRVQAVEGLMKMRLGPAVWQLWKPARDPRFIEWFEEEIFDDLTAQNLSPTSG
;
A
#
# COMPACT_ATOMS: atom_id res chain seq x y z
N MET A 1 -35.96 2.34 56.02
CA MET A 1 -35.62 1.92 54.63
C MET A 1 -34.89 0.59 54.76
N ASN A 2 -35.43 -0.50 54.18
CA ASN A 2 -34.89 -1.85 54.38
C ASN A 2 -33.64 -2.05 53.50
N VAL A 3 -32.59 -2.71 54.02
CA VAL A 3 -31.28 -2.84 53.35
C VAL A 3 -31.40 -3.55 51.98
N SER A 4 -32.39 -4.43 51.82
CA SER A 4 -32.74 -5.09 50.56
C SER A 4 -33.04 -4.09 49.43
N ASN A 5 -33.85 -3.06 49.71
CA ASN A 5 -34.30 -2.10 48.71
C ASN A 5 -33.14 -1.17 48.27
N LEU A 6 -32.13 -0.98 49.12
CA LEU A 6 -30.95 -0.17 48.78
C LEU A 6 -29.97 -0.96 47.89
N SER A 7 -29.82 -2.26 48.14
CA SER A 7 -29.02 -3.17 47.32
C SER A 7 -29.59 -3.30 45.90
N ASP A 8 -30.91 -3.44 45.78
CA ASP A 8 -31.58 -3.56 44.47
C ASP A 8 -31.41 -2.28 43.64
N VAL A 9 -31.52 -1.11 44.27
CA VAL A 9 -31.29 0.18 43.60
C VAL A 9 -29.82 0.33 43.18
N ALA A 10 -28.87 -0.09 44.02
CA ALA A 10 -27.45 -0.05 43.68
C ALA A 10 -27.12 -0.95 42.47
N GLN A 11 -27.68 -2.16 42.41
CA GLN A 11 -27.48 -3.08 41.29
C GLN A 11 -28.05 -2.52 39.97
N ILE A 12 -29.22 -1.87 40.02
CA ILE A 12 -29.78 -1.20 38.84
C ILE A 12 -28.84 -0.07 38.38
N MET A 13 -28.31 0.73 39.31
CA MET A 13 -27.37 1.81 38.99
C MET A 13 -26.07 1.25 38.39
N GLU A 14 -25.52 0.18 38.94
CA GLU A 14 -24.33 -0.50 38.42
C GLU A 14 -24.56 -1.05 37.00
N ALA A 15 -25.71 -1.67 36.75
CA ALA A 15 -26.06 -2.19 35.43
C ALA A 15 -26.18 -1.07 34.39
N VAL A 16 -26.76 0.08 34.78
CA VAL A 16 -26.84 1.27 33.92
C VAL A 16 -25.44 1.83 33.64
N LEU A 17 -24.61 2.01 34.67
CA LEU A 17 -23.23 2.47 34.56
C LEU A 17 -22.41 1.56 33.63
N PHE A 18 -22.47 0.25 33.85
CA PHE A 18 -21.77 -0.73 33.02
C PHE A 18 -22.23 -0.66 31.56
N SER A 19 -23.54 -0.55 31.31
CA SER A 19 -24.10 -0.42 29.96
C SER A 19 -23.60 0.85 29.26
N LEU A 20 -23.57 1.98 29.99
CA LEU A 20 -23.02 3.24 29.48
C LEU A 20 -21.52 3.11 29.14
N THR A 21 -20.75 2.44 30.00
CA THR A 21 -19.31 2.19 29.77
C THR A 21 -19.08 1.34 28.53
N VAL A 22 -19.83 0.24 28.34
CA VAL A 22 -19.70 -0.61 27.15
C VAL A 22 -20.03 0.19 25.88
N MET A 23 -21.08 1.02 25.90
CA MET A 23 -21.42 1.90 24.78
C MET A 23 -20.32 2.93 24.49
N TYR A 24 -19.68 3.47 25.53
CA TYR A 24 -18.56 4.39 25.39
C TYR A 24 -17.34 3.70 24.74
N ILE A 25 -16.93 2.54 25.25
CA ILE A 25 -15.80 1.76 24.71
C ILE A 25 -16.06 1.40 23.24
N ALA A 26 -17.29 1.00 22.90
CA ALA A 26 -17.65 0.69 21.52
C ALA A 26 -17.50 1.90 20.58
N LYS A 27 -17.89 3.10 21.04
CA LYS A 27 -17.71 4.34 20.30
C LYS A 27 -16.22 4.71 20.16
N GLU A 28 -15.46 4.58 21.24
CA GLU A 28 -14.02 4.87 21.26
C GLU A 28 -13.26 3.92 20.32
N ALA A 29 -13.56 2.62 20.33
CA ALA A 29 -12.97 1.64 19.42
C ALA A 29 -13.26 2.00 17.95
N ARG A 30 -14.47 2.48 17.64
CA ARG A 30 -14.82 2.93 16.28
C ARG A 30 -14.08 4.20 15.88
N GLN A 31 -13.92 5.14 16.80
CA GLN A 31 -13.17 6.37 16.57
C GLN A 31 -11.68 6.08 16.36
N ALA A 32 -11.08 5.21 17.18
CA ALA A 32 -9.71 4.76 17.05
C ALA A 32 -9.47 4.11 15.69
N LEU A 33 -10.35 3.20 15.26
CA LEU A 33 -10.26 2.59 13.94
C LEU A 33 -10.31 3.65 12.82
N ASN A 34 -11.26 4.58 12.88
CA ASN A 34 -11.38 5.63 11.86
C ASN A 34 -10.14 6.54 11.81
N LEU A 35 -9.59 6.89 12.98
CA LEU A 35 -8.37 7.68 13.07
C LEU A 35 -7.18 6.94 12.47
N THR A 36 -7.03 5.65 12.80
CA THR A 36 -5.98 4.79 12.26
C THR A 36 -6.07 4.70 10.73
N LYS A 37 -7.27 4.49 10.17
CA LYS A 37 -7.47 4.50 8.71
C LYS A 37 -7.06 5.83 8.08
N ALA A 38 -7.47 6.95 8.67
CA ALA A 38 -7.10 8.28 8.19
C ALA A 38 -5.59 8.53 8.25
N GLN A 39 -4.92 8.12 9.33
CA GLN A 39 -3.47 8.25 9.49
C GLN A 39 -2.70 7.41 8.46
N TYR A 40 -3.13 6.18 8.17
CA TYR A 40 -2.51 5.36 7.14
C TYR A 40 -2.72 5.94 5.74
N GLY A 41 -3.96 6.29 5.39
CA GLY A 41 -4.26 6.93 4.11
C GLY A 41 -3.47 8.22 3.90
N HIS A 42 -3.37 9.06 4.95
CA HIS A 42 -2.55 10.27 4.92
C HIS A 42 -1.06 9.98 4.75
N SER A 43 -0.49 9.05 5.53
CA SER A 43 0.94 8.74 5.45
C SER A 43 1.35 8.14 4.10
N LEU A 44 0.53 7.25 3.51
CA LEU A 44 0.76 6.72 2.17
C LEU A 44 0.76 7.81 1.09
N THR A 45 -0.19 8.74 1.22
CA THR A 45 -0.34 9.86 0.30
C THR A 45 0.84 10.83 0.44
N GLN A 46 1.22 11.14 1.67
CA GLN A 46 2.36 12.02 1.96
C GLN A 46 3.68 11.45 1.44
N ARG A 47 3.98 10.17 1.70
CA ARG A 47 5.20 9.50 1.16
C ARG A 47 5.30 9.64 -0.36
N MET A 48 4.17 9.51 -1.05
CA MET A 48 4.12 9.63 -2.50
C MET A 48 4.29 11.07 -2.98
N TYR A 49 3.66 12.05 -2.32
CA TYR A 49 3.87 13.48 -2.60
C TYR A 49 5.32 13.89 -2.38
N ASP A 50 5.92 13.49 -1.26
CA ASP A 50 7.32 13.79 -0.94
C ASP A 50 8.26 13.22 -2.01
N ARG A 51 8.00 12.00 -2.48
CA ARG A 51 8.75 11.37 -3.58
C ARG A 51 8.63 12.17 -4.87
N TYR A 52 7.42 12.57 -5.28
CA TYR A 52 7.24 13.36 -6.50
C TYR A 52 7.88 14.74 -6.41
N LEU A 53 7.70 15.44 -5.28
CA LEU A 53 8.27 16.76 -5.08
C LEU A 53 9.80 16.71 -5.06
N SER A 54 10.38 15.75 -4.31
CA SER A 54 11.82 15.54 -4.26
C SER A 54 12.40 15.19 -5.65
N SER A 55 11.69 14.35 -6.41
CA SER A 55 12.09 13.99 -7.77
C SER A 55 12.04 15.19 -8.72
N ALA A 56 11.03 16.06 -8.59
CA ALA A 56 10.87 17.24 -9.44
C ALA A 56 11.88 18.36 -9.11
N GLN A 57 12.33 18.46 -7.86
CA GLN A 57 13.30 19.46 -7.42
C GLN A 57 14.75 19.04 -7.66
N ASN A 58 15.01 17.75 -7.87
CA ASN A 58 16.36 17.22 -8.08
C ASN A 58 16.64 17.02 -9.57
N THR A 59 17.35 17.97 -10.17
CA THR A 59 17.71 17.95 -11.61
C THR A 59 18.46 16.68 -12.01
N ASP A 60 19.46 16.24 -11.23
CA ASP A 60 20.25 15.05 -11.54
C ASP A 60 19.42 13.77 -11.48
N PHE A 61 18.43 13.74 -10.58
CA PHE A 61 17.48 12.64 -10.51
C PHE A 61 16.52 12.66 -11.69
N ALA A 62 15.96 13.82 -12.06
CA ALA A 62 15.09 13.96 -13.22
C ALA A 62 15.80 13.57 -14.53
N MET A 63 17.05 14.00 -14.71
CA MET A 63 17.89 13.61 -15.85
C MET A 63 18.15 12.10 -15.87
N PHE A 64 18.41 11.49 -14.70
CA PHE A 64 18.57 10.04 -14.58
C PHE A 64 17.28 9.28 -14.92
N MET A 65 16.12 9.76 -14.46
CA MET A 65 14.81 9.16 -14.76
C MET A 65 14.43 9.28 -16.25
N ALA A 66 14.98 10.27 -16.97
CA ALA A 66 14.75 10.46 -18.39
C ALA A 66 15.67 9.62 -19.30
N LYS A 67 16.68 8.94 -18.73
CA LYS A 67 17.56 8.06 -19.50
C LYS A 67 16.82 6.82 -20.01
N ASN A 68 17.27 6.30 -21.14
CA ASN A 68 16.83 4.99 -21.60
C ASN A 68 17.44 3.89 -20.71
N TRP A 69 16.63 3.30 -19.84
CA TRP A 69 17.07 2.28 -18.90
C TRP A 69 17.31 0.90 -19.53
N ASP A 70 16.87 0.70 -20.77
CA ASP A 70 17.11 -0.51 -21.55
C ASP A 70 18.30 -0.36 -22.51
N GLY A 71 18.98 0.79 -22.52
CA GLY A 71 20.19 1.03 -23.32
C GLY A 71 21.43 0.33 -22.76
N ASP A 72 22.37 -0.02 -23.65
CA ASP A 72 23.67 -0.60 -23.28
C ASP A 72 24.69 0.45 -22.79
N ASP A 73 24.32 1.73 -22.76
CA ASP A 73 25.18 2.87 -22.43
C ASP A 73 25.11 3.32 -20.96
N MET A 74 24.45 2.54 -20.10
CA MET A 74 24.40 2.81 -18.66
C MET A 74 25.69 2.37 -17.95
N ALA A 75 26.20 3.25 -17.09
CA ALA A 75 27.30 2.87 -16.20
C ALA A 75 26.79 2.02 -15.02
N ASP A 76 27.66 1.18 -14.43
CA ASP A 76 27.31 0.28 -13.31
C ASP A 76 26.59 0.99 -12.15
N HIS A 77 27.02 2.20 -11.80
CA HIS A 77 26.41 2.98 -10.73
C HIS A 77 24.98 3.43 -11.07
N GLU A 78 24.64 3.58 -12.35
CA GLU A 78 23.31 3.92 -12.82
C GLU A 78 22.38 2.70 -12.75
N HIS A 79 22.88 1.50 -13.08
CA HIS A 79 22.14 0.25 -12.89
C HIS A 79 21.78 0.03 -11.41
N TRP A 80 22.69 0.36 -10.50
CA TRP A 80 22.42 0.32 -9.06
C TRP A 80 21.33 1.33 -8.66
N ARG A 81 21.37 2.56 -9.19
CA ARG A 81 20.33 3.58 -8.94
C ARG A 81 18.96 3.13 -9.45
N VAL A 82 18.88 2.50 -10.63
CA VAL A 82 17.61 1.94 -11.15
C VAL A 82 17.10 0.88 -10.19
N THR A 83 17.95 -0.05 -9.77
CA THR A 83 17.56 -1.12 -8.84
C THR A 83 17.03 -0.57 -7.50
N LEU A 84 17.67 0.45 -6.93
CA LEU A 84 17.19 1.11 -5.71
C LEU A 84 15.83 1.80 -5.91
N TRP A 85 15.63 2.44 -7.06
CA TRP A 85 14.35 3.02 -7.42
C TRP A 85 13.25 1.97 -7.57
N MET A 86 13.54 0.86 -8.28
CA MET A 86 12.64 -0.29 -8.42
C MET A 86 12.20 -0.83 -7.07
N ASN A 87 13.15 -1.04 -6.15
CA ASN A 87 12.87 -1.50 -4.80
C ASN A 87 11.97 -0.52 -4.02
N THR A 88 12.15 0.79 -4.23
CA THR A 88 11.30 1.80 -3.58
C THR A 88 9.84 1.67 -4.02
N LEU A 89 9.59 1.45 -5.32
CA LEU A 89 8.23 1.27 -5.85
C LEU A 89 7.62 -0.06 -5.39
N LEU A 90 8.42 -1.14 -5.38
CA LEU A 90 7.99 -2.45 -4.91
C LEU A 90 7.61 -2.45 -3.42
N VAL A 91 8.46 -1.88 -2.55
CA VAL A 91 8.14 -1.79 -1.11
C VAL A 91 6.89 -0.95 -0.88
N ASP A 92 6.70 0.13 -1.64
CA ASP A 92 5.52 0.98 -1.55
C ASP A 92 4.22 0.24 -1.93
N ILE A 93 4.23 -0.60 -2.97
CA ILE A 93 3.05 -1.42 -3.32
C ILE A 93 2.84 -2.57 -2.33
N PHE A 94 3.91 -3.16 -1.77
CA PHE A 94 3.80 -4.18 -0.73
C PHE A 94 3.12 -3.63 0.53
N ASP A 95 3.60 -2.50 1.05
CA ASP A 95 3.01 -1.83 2.21
C ASP A 95 1.54 -1.48 1.97
N THR A 96 1.23 -1.01 0.76
CA THR A 96 -0.13 -0.57 0.41
C THR A 96 -1.08 -1.76 0.31
N TRP A 97 -0.64 -2.86 -0.31
CA TRP A 97 -1.46 -4.06 -0.39
C TRP A 97 -1.73 -4.64 0.99
N ASP A 98 -0.72 -4.72 1.87
CA ASP A 98 -0.89 -5.20 3.25
C ASP A 98 -1.92 -4.37 4.04
N MET A 99 -1.95 -3.06 3.81
CA MET A 99 -2.93 -2.16 4.43
C MET A 99 -4.32 -2.31 3.81
N TYR A 100 -4.40 -2.59 2.51
CA TYR A 100 -5.66 -2.86 1.80
C TYR A 100 -6.27 -4.19 2.25
N ASP A 101 -5.49 -5.27 2.33
CA ASP A 101 -5.91 -6.60 2.82
C ASP A 101 -6.48 -6.52 4.24
N LYS A 102 -5.90 -5.64 5.08
CA LYS A 102 -6.38 -5.36 6.45
C LYS A 102 -7.61 -4.44 6.51
N GLY A 103 -8.11 -3.96 5.38
CA GLY A 103 -9.25 -3.02 5.30
C GLY A 103 -8.96 -1.65 5.91
N LEU A 104 -7.68 -1.28 6.02
CA LEU A 104 -7.24 -0.02 6.62
C LEU A 104 -7.27 1.15 5.62
N ILE A 105 -7.21 0.84 4.32
CA ILE A 105 -7.24 1.82 3.23
C ILE A 105 -8.17 1.36 2.11
N GLU A 106 -8.55 2.29 1.24
CA GLU A 106 -9.36 2.02 0.05
C GLU A 106 -8.51 1.51 -1.13
N LYS A 107 -9.14 0.77 -2.06
CA LYS A 107 -8.48 0.22 -3.28
C LYS A 107 -7.83 1.32 -4.13
N SER A 108 -8.38 2.53 -4.12
CA SER A 108 -7.85 3.69 -4.86
C SER A 108 -6.37 4.00 -4.54
N HIS A 109 -5.92 3.74 -3.30
CA HIS A 109 -4.52 3.90 -2.93
C HIS A 109 -3.59 2.87 -3.60
N LEU A 110 -4.12 1.67 -3.88
CA LEU A 110 -3.44 0.58 -4.56
C LEU A 110 -3.41 0.82 -6.08
N ASP A 111 -4.54 1.21 -6.67
CA ASP A 111 -4.69 1.46 -8.11
C ASP A 111 -3.67 2.47 -8.63
N MET A 112 -3.40 3.54 -7.87
CA MET A 112 -2.40 4.54 -8.26
C MET A 112 -0.96 3.98 -8.28
N ARG A 113 -0.66 2.98 -7.46
CA ARG A 113 0.68 2.35 -7.39
C ARG A 113 0.84 1.26 -8.43
N VAL A 114 -0.24 0.54 -8.74
CA VAL A 114 -0.28 -0.46 -9.83
C VAL A 114 0.26 0.14 -11.12
N GLN A 115 -0.23 1.31 -11.53
CA GLN A 115 0.24 1.99 -12.75
C GLN A 115 1.76 2.24 -12.79
N ALA A 116 2.33 2.67 -11.66
CA ALA A 116 3.77 2.92 -11.56
C ALA A 116 4.60 1.63 -11.62
N VAL A 117 4.08 0.55 -11.03
CA VAL A 117 4.76 -0.76 -10.98
C VAL A 117 4.59 -1.54 -12.29
N GLU A 118 3.46 -1.42 -12.99
CA GLU A 118 3.30 -1.99 -14.34
C GLU A 118 4.34 -1.46 -15.31
N GLY A 119 4.56 -0.14 -15.32
CA GLY A 119 5.59 0.48 -16.15
C GLY A 119 6.98 -0.06 -15.82
N LEU A 120 7.24 -0.34 -14.55
CA LEU A 120 8.48 -0.94 -14.08
C LEU A 120 8.65 -2.39 -14.53
N MET A 121 7.59 -3.19 -14.44
CA MET A 121 7.61 -4.62 -14.78
C MET A 121 7.71 -4.88 -16.27
N LYS A 122 7.36 -3.88 -17.11
CA LYS A 122 7.58 -3.88 -18.56
C LYS A 122 9.05 -3.78 -18.97
N MET A 123 9.93 -3.29 -18.10
CA MET A 123 11.35 -3.11 -18.40
C MET A 123 12.12 -4.43 -18.37
N ARG A 124 13.29 -4.49 -19.03
CA ARG A 124 14.13 -5.70 -19.08
C ARG A 124 14.49 -6.25 -17.69
N LEU A 125 14.71 -5.38 -16.71
CA LEU A 125 15.07 -5.76 -15.33
C LEU A 125 13.86 -6.08 -14.45
N GLY A 126 12.65 -5.66 -14.85
CA GLY A 126 11.40 -5.80 -14.08
C GLY A 126 11.14 -7.22 -13.59
N PRO A 127 10.97 -8.19 -14.50
CA PRO A 127 10.69 -9.58 -14.13
C PRO A 127 11.79 -10.20 -13.27
N ALA A 128 13.05 -9.88 -13.54
CA ALA A 128 14.18 -10.40 -12.76
C ALA A 128 14.15 -9.92 -11.31
N VAL A 129 13.87 -8.63 -11.08
CA VAL A 129 13.71 -8.07 -9.73
C VAL A 129 12.50 -8.68 -9.02
N TRP A 130 11.39 -8.91 -9.74
CA TRP A 130 10.22 -9.57 -9.15
C TRP A 130 10.54 -10.98 -8.63
N GLN A 131 11.28 -11.79 -9.41
CA GLN A 131 11.68 -13.14 -8.98
C GLN A 131 12.53 -13.15 -7.70
N LEU A 132 13.27 -12.06 -7.40
CA LEU A 132 14.03 -11.94 -6.16
C LEU A 132 13.13 -11.70 -4.95
N TRP A 133 12.03 -10.95 -5.11
CA TRP A 133 11.11 -10.60 -4.02
C TRP A 133 10.04 -11.66 -3.78
N LYS A 134 9.58 -12.33 -4.84
CA LYS A 134 8.49 -13.31 -4.83
C LYS A 134 8.60 -14.32 -3.66
N PRO A 135 9.75 -14.94 -3.35
CA PRO A 135 9.84 -15.93 -2.26
C PRO A 135 9.54 -15.39 -0.86
N ALA A 136 9.65 -14.07 -0.66
CA ALA A 136 9.47 -13.43 0.63
C ALA A 136 8.06 -12.81 0.81
N ARG A 137 7.13 -13.02 -0.13
CA ARG A 137 5.79 -12.38 -0.13
C ARG A 137 4.67 -13.36 0.24
N ASP A 138 3.55 -12.81 0.72
CA ASP A 138 2.33 -13.57 0.99
C ASP A 138 1.83 -14.21 -0.33
N PRO A 139 1.48 -15.51 -0.35
CA PRO A 139 0.94 -16.16 -1.55
C PRO A 139 -0.26 -15.42 -2.18
N ARG A 140 -1.14 -14.83 -1.37
CA ARG A 140 -2.28 -14.04 -1.83
C ARG A 140 -1.84 -12.74 -2.51
N PHE A 141 -0.79 -12.10 -1.97
CA PHE A 141 -0.18 -10.95 -2.63
C PHE A 141 0.41 -11.36 -3.97
N ILE A 142 1.13 -12.48 -4.03
CA ILE A 142 1.77 -12.97 -5.25
C ILE A 142 0.72 -13.23 -6.34
N GLU A 143 -0.35 -13.95 -6.01
CA GLU A 143 -1.44 -14.25 -6.95
C GLU A 143 -2.08 -12.96 -7.47
N TRP A 144 -2.49 -12.07 -6.56
CA TRP A 144 -3.06 -10.77 -6.94
C TRP A 144 -2.10 -9.93 -7.78
N PHE A 145 -0.83 -9.85 -7.38
CA PHE A 145 0.17 -9.04 -8.06
C PHE A 145 0.44 -9.56 -9.47
N GLU A 146 0.51 -10.89 -9.63
CA GLU A 146 0.76 -11.47 -10.94
C GLU A 146 -0.45 -11.33 -11.88
N GLU A 147 -1.67 -11.48 -11.37
CA GLU A 147 -2.90 -11.21 -12.12
C GLU A 147 -2.98 -9.72 -12.52
N GLU A 148 -2.81 -8.79 -11.58
CA GLU A 148 -2.99 -7.36 -11.85
C GLU A 148 -1.87 -6.79 -12.75
N ILE A 149 -0.63 -7.25 -12.57
CA ILE A 149 0.54 -6.63 -13.23
C ILE A 149 0.97 -7.37 -14.50
N PHE A 150 0.82 -8.70 -14.57
CA PHE A 150 1.32 -9.51 -15.69
C PHE A 150 0.23 -10.07 -16.62
N ASP A 151 -1.02 -10.28 -16.19
CA ASP A 151 -2.02 -10.81 -17.13
C ASP A 151 -2.36 -9.82 -18.26
N ASP A 152 -2.29 -8.50 -17.98
CA ASP A 152 -2.47 -7.46 -18.99
C ASP A 152 -1.28 -7.37 -19.98
N LEU A 153 -0.11 -7.88 -19.59
CA LEU A 153 1.08 -8.01 -20.45
C LEU A 153 1.00 -9.19 -21.42
N THR A 154 0.35 -10.29 -21.02
CA THR A 154 0.10 -11.44 -21.91
C THR A 154 -0.96 -11.14 -22.96
N ALA A 155 -1.98 -10.32 -22.65
CA ALA A 155 -3.01 -9.93 -23.61
C ALA A 155 -2.46 -9.07 -24.77
N GLN A 156 -1.50 -8.18 -24.50
CA GLN A 156 -0.88 -7.34 -25.54
C GLN A 156 0.09 -8.11 -26.44
N ASN A 157 0.71 -9.19 -25.95
CA ASN A 157 1.60 -10.05 -26.75
C ASN A 157 0.85 -11.05 -27.66
N LEU A 158 -0.48 -11.16 -27.53
CA LEU A 158 -1.34 -12.02 -28.36
C LEU A 158 -2.11 -11.24 -29.44
N SER A 159 -1.89 -9.93 -29.57
CA SER A 159 -2.38 -9.14 -30.69
C SER A 159 -1.36 -9.21 -31.83
N PRO A 160 -1.61 -9.96 -32.93
CA PRO A 160 -0.74 -9.89 -34.08
C PRO A 160 -0.82 -8.47 -34.62
N THR A 161 0.34 -7.86 -34.86
CA THR A 161 0.48 -6.63 -35.65
C THR A 161 -0.32 -6.76 -36.94
N SER A 162 -1.50 -6.13 -36.97
CA SER A 162 -2.27 -5.96 -38.19
C SER A 162 -1.82 -4.68 -38.88
N GLY A 163 -1.03 -4.84 -39.94
CA GLY A 163 -0.85 -3.85 -41.01
C GLY A 163 0.28 -2.85 -40.81
#